data_AF-C3ZMY3-F1
#
_entry.id   AF-C3ZMY3-F1
#
_cell.length_a   1.000
_cell.length_b   1.000
_cell.length_c   1.000
_cell.angle_alpha   90.00
_cell.angle_beta   90.00
_cell.angle_gamma   90.00
#
_symmetry.space_group_name_H-M   'P 1'
#
loop_
_entity.id
_entity.type
_entity.pdbx_description
1 polymer ?
#
loop_
_entity_poly.entity_id
_entity_poly.type
_entity_poly.pdbx_seq_one_letter_code
_entity_poly.pdbx_strand_id
1 'polypeptide(L)'
;MVSQQDIQKLPIDIHYNKLLDWLVDRRHCNRQWQAAALVVREKINAAIQDMPEVQEITQLLQGTYINYFHCMRIVELLKVSEANTKDIFGRYSSQRMKDWQEVVKLYEKDNVNLAEGAQLLTRNVNYEIPAVKRQIAKYKQTQEECVKKEADFTSQARIEREGFKASCKELGIVGKNIRSELLALLKQLPGIHQKLAEETKSLQPAIDFYSAFVHFLLSSSGDGSKTDVSMVPMLRYLTSHGNTTVYQWRTGEVPTVVVEPGLPGAGEPVATEEPQISWEDPGEAAGGDGEISWGDEGGEGQEEGGEIDWGGMDTGGAEDAGIDWGADADLDITVEGSDSRVAMGTDALSLFDHKETRDQVINELRELSGFLAQRLVEMEGENNVVAETIFQSAPQELQMRSVEEITDMVAPVDTILAQLTNNRMRQLYMLKASPKYVDRLTANLQQKLDQADKMLARKRIMIEKRQEALQDQRQTEPKLQVIIKKTKELKKQMEGEISKRYSDRPVNIMGEINLL
;
A
#
# COMPACT_ATOMS: atom_id res chain seq x y z
N MET A 1 -17.27 11.21 77.76
CA MET A 1 -16.58 9.92 77.93
C MET A 1 -17.35 8.90 77.12
N VAL A 2 -16.76 8.38 76.04
CA VAL A 2 -17.35 7.27 75.28
C VAL A 2 -17.30 6.04 76.18
N SER A 3 -18.44 5.40 76.44
CA SER A 3 -18.48 4.22 77.31
C SER A 3 -17.70 3.07 76.63
N GLN A 4 -17.08 2.17 77.40
CA GLN A 4 -16.41 0.98 76.81
C GLN A 4 -17.36 0.14 75.92
N GLN A 5 -18.68 0.22 76.16
CA GLN A 5 -19.71 -0.42 75.35
C GLN A 5 -19.91 0.25 73.98
N ASP A 6 -19.66 1.56 73.86
CA ASP A 6 -19.75 2.29 72.59
C ASP A 6 -18.52 2.04 71.70
N ILE A 7 -17.34 1.82 72.31
CA ILE A 7 -16.10 1.46 71.60
C ILE A 7 -16.21 0.06 70.97
N GLN A 8 -16.92 -0.87 71.63
CA GLN A 8 -17.14 -2.23 71.10
C GLN A 8 -18.06 -2.26 69.86
N LYS A 9 -18.80 -1.18 69.58
CA LYS A 9 -19.72 -1.09 68.42
C LYS A 9 -19.10 -0.44 67.17
N LEU A 10 -17.93 0.18 67.28
CA LEU A 10 -17.27 0.82 66.13
C LEU A 10 -16.88 -0.24 65.08
N PRO A 11 -16.91 -0.01 63.76
CA PRO A 11 -16.40 -0.99 62.81
C PRO A 11 -14.88 -1.20 62.94
N ILE A 12 -14.39 -2.38 62.54
CA ILE A 12 -12.97 -2.65 62.33
C ILE A 12 -12.67 -2.49 60.85
N ASP A 13 -12.00 -1.40 60.49
CA ASP A 13 -11.61 -1.14 59.11
C ASP A 13 -10.15 -1.55 58.89
N ILE A 14 -9.90 -2.40 57.90
CA ILE A 14 -8.57 -2.94 57.60
C ILE A 14 -8.32 -2.81 56.10
N HIS A 15 -7.22 -2.16 55.71
CA HIS A 15 -6.84 -2.12 54.32
C HIS A 15 -6.40 -3.51 53.83
N TYR A 16 -6.90 -3.96 52.68
CA TYR A 16 -6.66 -5.33 52.19
C TYR A 16 -5.16 -5.70 52.07
N ASN A 17 -4.33 -4.79 51.53
CA ASN A 17 -2.86 -4.99 51.44
C ASN A 17 -2.17 -5.18 52.79
N LYS A 18 -2.80 -4.76 53.90
CA LYS A 18 -2.26 -4.90 55.26
C LYS A 18 -2.98 -5.96 56.07
N LEU A 19 -3.93 -6.69 55.48
CA LEU A 19 -4.76 -7.65 56.18
C LEU A 19 -3.93 -8.79 56.79
N LEU A 20 -2.98 -9.35 56.02
CA LEU A 20 -2.12 -10.43 56.51
C LEU A 20 -1.21 -9.95 57.65
N ASP A 21 -0.55 -8.80 57.48
CA ASP A 21 0.30 -8.18 58.52
C ASP A 21 -0.53 -7.93 59.80
N TRP A 22 -1.72 -7.36 59.64
CA TRP A 22 -2.65 -7.06 60.73
C TRP A 22 -3.08 -8.32 61.50
N LEU A 23 -3.30 -9.43 60.79
CA LEU A 23 -3.63 -10.73 61.39
C LEU A 23 -2.45 -11.32 62.18
N VAL A 24 -1.23 -11.21 61.65
CA VAL A 24 -0.01 -11.70 62.31
C VAL A 24 0.34 -10.85 63.54
N ASP A 25 0.30 -9.53 63.42
CA ASP A 25 0.65 -8.58 64.50
C ASP A 25 -0.27 -8.74 65.72
N ARG A 26 -1.55 -9.03 65.49
CA ARG A 26 -2.53 -9.32 66.54
C ARG A 26 -2.50 -10.76 67.03
N ARG A 27 -1.55 -11.57 66.55
CA ARG A 27 -1.37 -12.99 66.89
C ARG A 27 -2.59 -13.86 66.54
N HIS A 28 -3.38 -13.44 65.55
CA HIS A 28 -4.44 -14.28 64.99
C HIS A 28 -3.87 -15.37 64.10
N CYS A 29 -2.77 -15.09 63.38
CA CYS A 29 -2.12 -16.07 62.51
C CYS A 29 -0.66 -16.24 62.90
N ASN A 30 -0.14 -17.47 62.75
CA ASN A 30 1.28 -17.73 62.90
C ASN A 30 2.06 -17.10 61.73
N ARG A 31 3.25 -16.55 62.01
CA ARG A 31 4.14 -16.00 60.98
C ARG A 31 4.66 -17.05 60.00
N GLN A 32 4.72 -18.32 60.40
CA GLN A 32 5.14 -19.47 59.58
C GLN A 32 3.96 -20.26 58.99
N TRP A 33 2.83 -19.60 58.73
CA TRP A 33 1.60 -20.24 58.23
C TRP A 33 1.77 -20.92 56.86
N GLN A 34 2.75 -20.52 56.05
CA GLN A 34 2.95 -21.05 54.69
C GLN A 34 3.26 -22.55 54.68
N ALA A 35 4.07 -23.04 55.63
CA ALA A 35 4.37 -24.47 55.75
C ALA A 35 3.10 -25.28 56.07
N ALA A 36 2.23 -24.76 56.93
CA ALA A 36 0.94 -25.39 57.23
C ALA A 36 -0.01 -25.34 56.02
N ALA A 37 -0.02 -24.24 55.26
CA ALA A 37 -0.82 -24.12 54.03
C ALA A 37 -0.39 -25.13 52.95
N LEU A 38 0.90 -25.47 52.85
CA LEU A 38 1.38 -26.51 51.93
C LEU A 38 0.83 -27.89 52.31
N VAL A 39 0.86 -28.25 53.60
CA VAL A 39 0.28 -29.52 54.08
C VAL A 39 -1.22 -29.59 53.78
N VAL A 40 -1.93 -28.49 53.99
CA VAL A 40 -3.36 -28.39 53.64
C VAL A 40 -3.55 -28.59 52.13
N ARG A 41 -2.70 -27.99 51.30
CA ARG A 41 -2.77 -28.14 49.83
C ARG A 41 -2.56 -29.58 49.38
N GLU A 42 -1.61 -30.29 49.97
CA GLU A 42 -1.37 -31.72 49.69
C GLU A 42 -2.61 -32.57 50.03
N LYS A 43 -3.21 -32.31 51.20
CA LYS A 43 -4.43 -33.00 51.64
C LYS A 43 -5.64 -32.69 50.75
N ILE A 44 -5.79 -31.44 50.29
CA ILE A 44 -6.81 -31.06 49.31
C ILE A 44 -6.62 -31.86 48.00
N ASN A 45 -5.39 -31.94 47.49
CA ASN A 45 -5.10 -32.65 46.24
C ASN A 45 -5.41 -34.15 46.35
N ALA A 46 -5.15 -34.78 47.51
CA ALA A 46 -5.53 -36.16 47.77
C ALA A 46 -7.06 -36.32 47.86
N ALA A 47 -7.73 -35.46 48.62
CA ALA A 47 -9.19 -35.54 48.84
C ALA A 47 -10.02 -35.25 47.58
N ILE A 48 -9.49 -34.47 46.63
CA ILE A 48 -10.17 -34.18 45.35
C ILE A 48 -10.29 -35.43 44.45
N GLN A 49 -9.39 -36.41 44.60
CA GLN A 49 -9.42 -37.62 43.78
C GLN A 49 -10.66 -38.50 44.05
N ASP A 50 -11.22 -38.40 45.25
CA ASP A 50 -12.42 -39.12 45.68
C ASP A 50 -13.58 -38.14 45.89
N MET A 51 -14.15 -37.61 44.79
CA MET A 51 -15.27 -36.65 44.82
C MET A 51 -16.56 -37.21 44.22
N PRO A 52 -17.74 -36.92 44.79
CA PRO A 52 -19.01 -37.36 44.25
C PRO A 52 -19.43 -36.49 43.05
N GLU A 53 -20.23 -37.07 42.15
CA GLU A 53 -20.85 -36.36 41.01
C GLU A 53 -22.01 -35.44 41.46
N VAL A 54 -21.75 -34.53 42.39
CA VAL A 54 -22.69 -33.47 42.76
C VAL A 54 -22.38 -32.24 41.92
N GLN A 55 -23.33 -31.78 41.11
CA GLN A 55 -23.13 -30.66 40.19
C GLN A 55 -22.60 -29.39 40.87
N GLU A 56 -23.09 -29.06 42.07
CA GLU A 56 -22.61 -27.90 42.85
C GLU A 56 -21.14 -28.05 43.27
N ILE A 57 -20.72 -29.27 43.61
CA ILE A 57 -19.32 -29.57 43.97
C ILE A 57 -18.44 -29.46 42.74
N THR A 58 -18.86 -30.00 41.60
CA THR A 58 -18.13 -29.90 40.33
C THR A 58 -17.94 -28.44 39.91
N GLN A 59 -18.95 -27.58 40.09
CA GLN A 59 -18.84 -26.15 39.80
C GLN A 59 -17.87 -25.40 40.74
N LEU A 60 -17.82 -25.78 42.02
CA LEU A 60 -16.87 -25.21 42.99
C LEU A 60 -15.41 -25.58 42.67
N LEU A 61 -15.20 -26.79 42.12
CA LEU A 61 -13.88 -27.30 41.75
C LEU A 61 -13.40 -26.81 40.37
N GLN A 62 -14.30 -26.39 39.48
CA GLN A 62 -13.93 -25.98 38.13
C GLN A 62 -13.15 -24.66 38.10
N GLY A 63 -11.90 -24.74 37.63
CA GLY A 63 -11.09 -23.59 37.20
C GLY A 63 -10.67 -22.63 38.30
N THR A 64 -10.76 -23.02 39.59
CA THR A 64 -10.37 -22.14 40.69
C THR A 64 -9.53 -22.77 41.77
N TYR A 65 -8.69 -21.92 42.37
CA TYR A 65 -7.96 -22.25 43.58
C TYR A 65 -8.93 -22.58 44.72
N ILE A 66 -8.89 -23.82 45.20
CA ILE A 66 -9.74 -24.30 46.30
C ILE A 66 -9.18 -23.74 47.61
N ASN A 67 -9.99 -22.96 48.31
CA ASN A 67 -9.63 -22.30 49.56
C ASN A 67 -10.49 -22.86 50.71
N TYR A 68 -10.24 -22.39 51.92
CA TYR A 68 -10.98 -22.80 53.13
C TYR A 68 -12.51 -22.76 52.97
N PHE A 69 -13.06 -21.68 52.40
CA PHE A 69 -14.51 -21.53 52.26
C PHE A 69 -15.12 -22.53 51.28
N HIS A 70 -14.39 -22.88 50.22
CA HIS A 70 -14.77 -23.98 49.33
C HIS A 70 -14.77 -25.32 50.08
N CYS A 71 -13.75 -25.59 50.91
CA CYS A 71 -13.66 -26.82 51.71
C CYS A 71 -14.83 -26.93 52.70
N MET A 72 -15.18 -25.82 53.37
CA MET A 72 -16.34 -25.71 54.25
C MET A 72 -17.64 -26.04 53.52
N ARG A 73 -17.85 -25.47 52.33
CA ARG A 73 -19.04 -25.72 51.52
C ARG A 73 -19.11 -27.17 51.04
N ILE A 74 -17.99 -27.78 50.67
CA ILE A 74 -17.91 -29.20 50.31
C ILE A 74 -18.33 -30.06 51.51
N VAL A 75 -17.81 -29.79 52.71
CA VAL A 75 -18.21 -30.51 53.94
C VAL A 75 -19.70 -30.35 54.23
N GLU A 76 -20.29 -29.17 54.01
CA GLU A 76 -21.74 -28.96 54.16
C GLU A 76 -22.55 -29.80 53.17
N LEU A 77 -22.15 -29.82 51.90
CA LEU A 77 -22.83 -30.60 50.87
C LEU A 77 -22.73 -32.10 51.14
N LEU A 78 -21.57 -32.57 51.59
CA LEU A 78 -21.36 -33.96 51.98
C LEU A 78 -22.24 -34.37 53.17
N LYS A 79 -22.51 -33.47 54.15
CA LYS A 79 -23.45 -33.75 55.25
C LYS A 79 -24.86 -34.06 54.76
N VAL A 80 -25.28 -33.40 53.68
CA VAL A 80 -26.62 -33.58 53.10
C VAL A 80 -26.65 -34.83 52.22
N SER A 81 -25.64 -35.04 51.37
CA SER A 81 -25.60 -36.19 50.46
C SER A 81 -25.29 -37.52 51.14
N GLU A 82 -24.55 -37.51 52.26
CA GLU A 82 -24.11 -38.71 52.99
C GLU A 82 -24.79 -38.82 54.37
N ALA A 83 -25.99 -38.27 54.51
CA ALA A 83 -26.73 -38.23 55.79
C ALA A 83 -27.01 -39.63 56.40
N ASN A 84 -27.04 -40.69 55.58
CA ASN A 84 -27.35 -42.06 55.98
C ASN A 84 -26.13 -42.90 56.39
N THR A 85 -24.90 -42.38 56.31
CA THR A 85 -23.66 -43.12 56.66
C THR A 85 -23.09 -42.69 58.02
N LYS A 86 -23.94 -42.57 59.04
CA LYS A 86 -23.50 -42.31 60.43
C LYS A 86 -23.32 -43.63 61.18
N ASP A 87 -22.16 -43.78 61.81
CA ASP A 87 -21.85 -44.89 62.72
C ASP A 87 -22.72 -44.81 63.99
N ILE A 88 -22.79 -45.90 64.77
CA ILE A 88 -23.67 -46.09 65.94
C ILE A 88 -23.44 -45.01 67.03
N PHE A 89 -22.33 -44.27 66.97
CA PHE A 89 -22.00 -43.14 67.83
C PHE A 89 -22.25 -41.75 67.21
N GLY A 90 -23.01 -41.67 66.11
CA GLY A 90 -23.37 -40.42 65.43
C GLY A 90 -22.24 -39.76 64.63
N ARG A 91 -21.11 -40.46 64.42
CA ARG A 91 -19.96 -39.98 63.63
C ARG A 91 -20.12 -40.39 62.17
N TYR A 92 -19.81 -39.49 61.23
CA TYR A 92 -19.83 -39.79 59.80
C TYR A 92 -18.75 -40.84 59.47
N SER A 93 -19.13 -41.92 58.77
CA SER A 93 -18.27 -43.10 58.57
C SER A 93 -17.46 -43.08 57.26
N SER A 94 -17.89 -42.31 56.26
CA SER A 94 -17.25 -42.22 54.94
C SER A 94 -15.85 -41.61 55.00
N GLN A 95 -14.90 -42.20 54.25
CA GLN A 95 -13.51 -41.75 54.21
C GLN A 95 -13.42 -40.32 53.64
N ARG A 96 -14.12 -40.05 52.53
CA ARG A 96 -14.26 -38.71 51.94
C ARG A 96 -14.66 -37.63 52.94
N MET A 97 -15.71 -37.86 53.74
CA MET A 97 -16.15 -36.89 54.74
C MET A 97 -15.07 -36.65 55.80
N LYS A 98 -14.37 -37.71 56.23
CA LYS A 98 -13.26 -37.59 57.18
C LYS A 98 -12.10 -36.79 56.59
N ASP A 99 -11.76 -37.02 55.32
CA ASP A 99 -10.65 -36.32 54.64
C ASP A 99 -10.95 -34.82 54.51
N TRP A 100 -12.15 -34.45 54.05
CA TRP A 100 -12.54 -33.03 53.95
C TRP A 100 -12.71 -32.37 55.33
N GLN A 101 -13.17 -33.09 56.36
CA GLN A 101 -13.16 -32.59 57.73
C GLN A 101 -11.74 -32.40 58.28
N GLU A 102 -10.79 -33.28 57.93
CA GLU A 102 -9.38 -33.13 58.29
C GLU A 102 -8.79 -31.87 57.64
N VAL A 103 -9.04 -31.65 56.34
CA VAL A 103 -8.63 -30.44 55.62
C VAL A 103 -9.15 -29.17 56.32
N VAL A 104 -10.44 -29.13 56.68
CA VAL A 104 -11.03 -27.98 57.40
C VAL A 104 -10.36 -27.78 58.75
N LYS A 105 -10.13 -28.85 59.53
CA LYS A 105 -9.44 -28.75 60.83
C LYS A 105 -8.00 -28.25 60.70
N LEU A 106 -7.28 -28.67 59.67
CA LEU A 106 -5.91 -28.20 59.41
C LEU A 106 -5.89 -26.72 59.02
N TYR A 107 -6.91 -26.24 58.31
CA TYR A 107 -7.08 -24.81 58.01
C TYR A 107 -7.41 -23.97 59.25
N GLU A 108 -8.28 -24.48 60.13
CA GLU A 108 -8.68 -23.81 61.38
C GLU A 108 -7.54 -23.80 62.41
N LYS A 109 -6.69 -24.84 62.41
CA LYS A 109 -5.50 -24.90 63.24
C LYS A 109 -4.59 -23.71 62.92
N ASP A 110 -4.22 -22.95 63.95
CA ASP A 110 -3.40 -21.74 63.85
C ASP A 110 -3.94 -20.68 62.87
N ASN A 111 -5.23 -20.78 62.50
CA ASN A 111 -5.97 -19.88 61.61
C ASN A 111 -5.30 -19.66 60.25
N VAL A 112 -4.78 -20.73 59.66
CA VAL A 112 -4.16 -20.74 58.32
C VAL A 112 -5.14 -20.25 57.25
N ASN A 113 -6.44 -20.52 57.43
CA ASN A 113 -7.51 -20.04 56.55
C ASN A 113 -7.50 -18.51 56.38
N LEU A 114 -7.33 -17.75 57.45
CA LEU A 114 -7.31 -16.29 57.42
C LEU A 114 -6.05 -15.76 56.72
N ALA A 115 -4.91 -16.41 56.96
CA ALA A 115 -3.64 -16.01 56.35
C ALA A 115 -3.63 -16.26 54.83
N GLU A 116 -4.05 -17.46 54.40
CA GLU A 116 -4.18 -17.80 52.98
C GLU A 116 -5.24 -16.94 52.28
N GLY A 117 -6.39 -16.72 52.92
CA GLY A 117 -7.45 -15.86 52.39
C GLY A 117 -6.99 -14.41 52.19
N ALA A 118 -6.24 -13.85 53.15
CA ALA A 118 -5.67 -12.51 53.02
C ALA A 118 -4.62 -12.42 51.90
N GLN A 119 -3.75 -13.43 51.76
CA GLN A 119 -2.77 -13.48 50.66
C GLN A 119 -3.48 -13.59 49.30
N LEU A 120 -4.47 -14.47 49.18
CA LEU A 120 -5.23 -14.70 47.95
C LEU A 120 -5.97 -13.43 47.50
N LEU A 121 -6.57 -12.71 48.45
CA LEU A 121 -7.28 -11.48 48.20
C LEU A 121 -6.33 -10.37 47.71
N THR A 122 -5.17 -10.22 48.35
CA THR A 122 -4.10 -9.32 47.86
C THR A 122 -3.62 -9.70 46.46
N ARG A 123 -3.39 -11.00 46.20
CA ARG A 123 -2.95 -11.48 44.89
C ARG A 123 -3.95 -11.15 43.79
N ASN A 124 -5.23 -11.40 44.06
CA ASN A 124 -6.29 -11.17 43.07
C ASN A 124 -6.44 -9.68 42.73
N VAL A 125 -6.43 -8.82 43.74
CA VAL A 125 -6.61 -7.36 43.56
C VAL A 125 -5.40 -6.74 42.88
N ASN A 126 -4.17 -7.11 43.27
CA ASN A 126 -2.96 -6.45 42.79
C ASN A 126 -2.42 -7.00 41.48
N TYR A 127 -2.65 -8.29 41.19
CA TYR A 127 -1.98 -8.94 40.07
C TYR A 127 -2.97 -9.57 39.09
N GLU A 128 -3.86 -10.47 39.53
CA GLU A 128 -4.72 -11.24 38.62
C GLU A 128 -5.71 -10.34 37.86
N ILE A 129 -6.50 -9.54 38.58
CA ILE A 129 -7.50 -8.66 37.97
C ILE A 129 -6.83 -7.63 37.05
N PRO A 130 -5.77 -6.92 37.47
CA PRO A 130 -5.04 -6.00 36.59
C PRO A 130 -4.39 -6.68 35.39
N ALA A 131 -3.85 -7.90 35.53
CA ALA A 131 -3.27 -8.64 34.42
C ALA A 131 -4.32 -8.99 33.36
N VAL A 132 -5.47 -9.53 33.78
CA VAL A 132 -6.57 -9.85 32.85
C VAL A 132 -7.16 -8.58 32.21
N LYS A 133 -7.31 -7.48 32.98
CA LYS A 133 -7.73 -6.17 32.44
C LYS A 133 -6.75 -5.65 31.38
N ARG A 134 -5.43 -5.74 31.63
CA ARG A 134 -4.40 -5.36 30.66
C ARG A 134 -4.46 -6.22 29.39
N GLN A 135 -4.69 -7.52 29.54
CA GLN A 135 -4.84 -8.41 28.39
C GLN A 135 -6.05 -8.02 27.53
N ILE A 136 -7.20 -7.73 28.15
CA ILE A 136 -8.40 -7.24 27.44
C ILE A 136 -8.12 -5.90 26.74
N ALA A 137 -7.43 -4.98 27.41
CA ALA A 137 -7.05 -3.69 26.81
C ALA A 137 -6.15 -3.89 25.58
N LYS A 138 -5.17 -4.80 25.64
CA LYS A 138 -4.31 -5.15 24.51
C LYS A 138 -5.10 -5.69 23.31
N TYR A 139 -6.12 -6.53 23.55
CA TYR A 139 -6.99 -7.00 22.47
C TYR A 139 -7.81 -5.85 21.86
N LYS A 140 -8.32 -4.91 22.66
CA LYS A 140 -9.04 -3.74 22.14
C LYS A 140 -8.13 -2.83 21.31
N GLN A 141 -6.92 -2.54 21.81
CA GLN A 141 -5.93 -1.77 21.08
C GLN A 141 -5.57 -2.44 19.75
N THR A 142 -5.34 -3.76 19.76
CA THR A 142 -5.04 -4.51 18.53
C THR A 142 -6.18 -4.40 17.51
N GLN A 143 -7.44 -4.45 17.96
CA GLN A 143 -8.60 -4.28 17.09
C GLN A 143 -8.66 -2.89 16.47
N GLU A 144 -8.43 -1.83 17.26
CA GLU A 144 -8.41 -0.44 16.76
C GLU A 144 -7.29 -0.20 15.74
N GLU A 145 -6.08 -0.71 16.02
CA GLU A 145 -4.96 -0.66 15.09
C GLU A 145 -5.26 -1.41 13.78
N CYS A 146 -5.90 -2.58 13.85
CA CYS A 146 -6.32 -3.31 12.65
C CYS A 146 -7.36 -2.53 11.84
N VAL A 147 -8.34 -1.89 12.49
CA VAL A 147 -9.34 -1.05 11.80
C VAL A 147 -8.68 0.12 11.07
N LYS A 148 -7.71 0.80 11.71
CA LYS A 148 -6.94 1.88 11.07
C LYS A 148 -6.19 1.35 9.84
N LYS A 149 -5.41 0.29 10.00
CA LYS A 149 -4.66 -0.34 8.89
C LYS A 149 -5.56 -0.85 7.77
N GLU A 150 -6.74 -1.38 8.07
CA GLU A 150 -7.74 -1.77 7.06
C GLU A 150 -8.18 -0.58 6.20
N ALA A 151 -8.43 0.57 6.82
CA ALA A 151 -8.80 1.80 6.12
C ALA A 151 -7.64 2.31 5.25
N ASP A 152 -6.41 2.32 5.79
CA ASP A 152 -5.21 2.75 5.08
C ASP A 152 -4.94 1.88 3.84
N PHE A 153 -4.96 0.55 4.00
CA PHE A 153 -4.79 -0.37 2.87
C PHE A 153 -5.92 -0.24 1.83
N THR A 154 -7.14 0.09 2.26
CA THR A 154 -8.25 0.35 1.33
C THR A 154 -8.00 1.62 0.53
N SER A 155 -7.54 2.68 1.20
CA SER A 155 -7.20 3.96 0.56
C SER A 155 -6.05 3.77 -0.44
N GLN A 156 -4.96 3.11 -0.03
CA GLN A 156 -3.82 2.86 -0.91
C GLN A 156 -4.23 2.02 -2.13
N ALA A 157 -5.00 0.95 -1.94
CA ALA A 157 -5.49 0.14 -3.06
C ALA A 157 -6.35 0.95 -4.04
N ARG A 158 -7.10 1.94 -3.55
CA ARG A 158 -7.90 2.84 -4.39
C ARG A 158 -6.99 3.77 -5.18
N ILE A 159 -6.00 4.40 -4.54
CA ILE A 159 -5.04 5.31 -5.17
C ILE A 159 -4.31 4.60 -6.31
N GLU A 160 -3.78 3.39 -6.08
CA GLU A 160 -3.08 2.63 -7.13
C GLU A 160 -4.00 2.28 -8.31
N ARG A 161 -5.27 1.91 -8.04
CA ARG A 161 -6.26 1.62 -9.10
C ARG A 161 -6.68 2.87 -9.87
N GLU A 162 -6.80 4.00 -9.20
CA GLU A 162 -7.09 5.29 -9.85
C GLU A 162 -5.90 5.73 -10.70
N GLY A 163 -4.67 5.58 -10.20
CA GLY A 163 -3.44 5.81 -10.94
C GLY A 163 -3.32 4.90 -12.18
N PHE A 164 -3.69 3.63 -12.07
CA PHE A 164 -3.76 2.72 -13.22
C PHE A 164 -4.78 3.19 -14.26
N LYS A 165 -6.00 3.56 -13.84
CA LYS A 165 -7.05 4.07 -14.74
C LYS A 165 -6.65 5.37 -15.42
N ALA A 166 -6.00 6.27 -14.70
CA ALA A 166 -5.49 7.52 -15.24
C ALA A 166 -4.44 7.25 -16.33
N SER A 167 -3.46 6.38 -16.06
CA SER A 167 -2.46 5.99 -17.07
C SER A 167 -3.08 5.28 -18.28
N CYS A 168 -4.09 4.43 -18.09
CA CYS A 168 -4.82 3.81 -19.21
C CYS A 168 -5.55 4.85 -20.06
N LYS A 169 -6.18 5.85 -19.43
CA LYS A 169 -6.88 6.93 -20.12
C LYS A 169 -5.91 7.81 -20.93
N GLU A 170 -4.75 8.12 -20.36
CA GLU A 170 -3.70 8.89 -21.03
C GLU A 170 -3.18 8.17 -22.28
N LEU A 171 -2.96 6.85 -22.17
CA LEU A 171 -2.54 5.99 -23.27
C LEU A 171 -3.65 5.69 -24.29
N GLY A 172 -4.91 6.00 -23.96
CA GLY A 172 -6.07 5.68 -24.81
C GLY A 172 -6.41 4.20 -24.87
N ILE A 173 -6.08 3.43 -23.82
CA ILE A 173 -6.36 1.99 -23.70
C ILE A 173 -7.42 1.72 -22.63
N VAL A 174 -8.05 0.55 -22.68
CA VAL A 174 -9.06 0.11 -21.71
C VAL A 174 -8.40 -0.54 -20.48
N GLY A 175 -7.24 -1.17 -20.68
CA GLY A 175 -6.46 -1.82 -19.62
C GLY A 175 -6.85 -3.27 -19.35
N LYS A 176 -7.53 -3.95 -20.29
CA LYS A 176 -7.86 -5.39 -20.13
C LYS A 176 -6.72 -6.28 -20.59
N ASN A 177 -6.26 -6.09 -21.82
CA ASN A 177 -5.10 -6.78 -22.39
C ASN A 177 -4.07 -5.75 -22.83
N ILE A 178 -3.38 -5.15 -21.84
CA ILE A 178 -2.50 -3.98 -21.98
C ILE A 178 -1.58 -4.11 -23.21
N ARG A 179 -0.82 -5.20 -23.34
CA ARG A 179 0.09 -5.42 -24.47
C ARG A 179 -0.62 -5.35 -25.82
N SER A 180 -1.72 -6.09 -25.98
CA SER A 180 -2.47 -6.15 -27.25
C SER A 180 -3.14 -4.82 -27.59
N GLU A 181 -3.62 -4.10 -26.57
CA GLU A 181 -4.25 -2.79 -26.74
C GLU A 181 -3.22 -1.74 -27.16
N LEU A 182 -2.03 -1.74 -26.55
CA LEU A 182 -0.91 -0.88 -26.95
C LEU A 182 -0.48 -1.14 -28.41
N LEU A 183 -0.35 -2.41 -28.81
CA LEU A 183 -0.02 -2.75 -30.20
C LEU A 183 -1.17 -2.41 -31.17
N ALA A 184 -2.43 -2.46 -30.72
CA ALA A 184 -3.57 -2.06 -31.54
C ALA A 184 -3.57 -0.54 -31.81
N LEU A 185 -3.01 0.29 -30.94
CA LEU A 185 -2.84 1.72 -31.20
C LEU A 185 -1.93 1.98 -32.41
N LEU A 186 -0.92 1.14 -32.64
CA LEU A 186 -0.04 1.26 -33.81
C LEU A 186 -0.80 1.09 -35.13
N LYS A 187 -1.93 0.37 -35.14
CA LYS A 187 -2.78 0.23 -36.33
C LYS A 187 -3.50 1.52 -36.72
N GLN A 188 -3.61 2.49 -35.80
CA GLN A 188 -4.21 3.79 -36.07
C GLN A 188 -3.18 4.76 -36.68
N LEU A 189 -1.88 4.50 -36.48
CA LEU A 189 -0.79 5.39 -36.88
C LEU A 189 -0.78 5.71 -38.38
N PRO A 190 -0.98 4.76 -39.32
CA PRO A 190 -1.04 5.07 -40.75
C PRO A 190 -2.16 6.05 -41.11
N GLY A 191 -3.33 5.94 -40.47
CA GLY A 191 -4.44 6.87 -40.67
C GLY A 191 -4.18 8.26 -40.11
N ILE A 192 -3.41 8.37 -39.02
CA ILE A 192 -2.94 9.65 -38.48
C ILE A 192 -1.94 10.28 -39.45
N HIS A 193 -0.99 9.51 -39.95
CA HIS A 193 0.00 9.98 -40.94
C HIS A 193 -0.64 10.43 -42.24
N GLN A 194 -1.66 9.74 -42.73
CA GLN A 194 -2.39 10.15 -43.92
C GLN A 194 -3.07 11.50 -43.73
N LYS A 195 -3.75 11.72 -42.60
CA LYS A 195 -4.37 13.01 -42.27
C LYS A 195 -3.35 14.12 -42.17
N LEU A 196 -2.23 13.87 -41.48
CA LEU A 196 -1.12 14.83 -41.39
C LEU A 196 -0.57 15.19 -42.77
N ALA A 197 -0.37 14.20 -43.65
CA ALA A 197 0.07 14.45 -45.02
C ALA A 197 -0.95 15.28 -45.81
N GLU A 198 -2.24 15.04 -45.65
CA GLU A 198 -3.29 15.84 -46.27
C GLU A 198 -3.29 17.29 -45.73
N GLU A 199 -3.10 17.48 -44.43
CA GLU A 199 -2.98 18.79 -43.78
C GLU A 199 -1.73 19.57 -44.24
N THR A 200 -0.62 18.90 -44.59
CA THR A 200 0.56 19.62 -45.11
C THR A 200 0.26 20.44 -46.36
N LYS A 201 -0.80 20.13 -47.12
CA LYS A 201 -1.21 20.93 -48.29
C LYS A 201 -1.58 22.37 -47.95
N SER A 202 -2.08 22.64 -46.74
CA SER A 202 -2.35 24.02 -46.31
C SER A 202 -1.09 24.83 -46.03
N LEU A 203 0.09 24.21 -46.02
CA LEU A 203 1.38 24.90 -45.85
C LEU A 203 1.87 25.55 -47.14
N GLN A 204 1.27 25.23 -48.30
CA GLN A 204 1.73 25.73 -49.60
C GLN A 204 1.88 27.26 -49.65
N PRO A 205 0.93 28.09 -49.16
CA PRO A 205 1.07 29.55 -49.19
C PRO A 205 2.25 30.06 -48.35
N ALA A 206 2.54 29.39 -47.23
CA ALA A 206 3.65 29.71 -46.34
C ALA A 206 5.00 29.32 -46.96
N ILE A 207 5.07 28.14 -47.58
CA ILE A 207 6.25 27.64 -48.30
C ILE A 207 6.60 28.56 -49.46
N ASP A 208 5.59 28.95 -50.27
CA ASP A 208 5.78 29.84 -51.41
C ASP A 208 6.23 31.23 -50.96
N PHE A 209 5.65 31.74 -49.88
CA PHE A 209 6.05 33.02 -49.29
C PHE A 209 7.49 33.01 -48.80
N TYR A 210 7.86 32.01 -48.01
CA TYR A 210 9.21 31.88 -47.48
C TYR A 210 10.24 31.78 -48.61
N SER A 211 9.91 31.05 -49.66
CA SER A 211 10.82 30.83 -50.78
C SER A 211 10.95 32.06 -51.66
N ALA A 212 9.85 32.75 -51.98
CA ALA A 212 9.88 34.03 -52.67
C ALA A 212 10.70 35.06 -51.88
N PHE A 213 10.55 35.07 -50.55
CA PHE A 213 11.26 35.95 -49.65
C PHE A 213 12.78 35.71 -49.69
N VAL A 214 13.22 34.47 -49.55
CA VAL A 214 14.65 34.12 -49.58
C VAL A 214 15.24 34.36 -50.97
N HIS A 215 14.54 34.00 -52.04
CA HIS A 215 14.99 34.29 -53.41
C HIS A 215 15.17 35.78 -53.67
N PHE A 216 14.27 36.63 -53.16
CA PHE A 216 14.39 38.07 -53.28
C PHE A 216 15.64 38.62 -52.57
N LEU A 217 15.90 38.17 -51.33
CA LEU A 217 17.09 38.59 -50.59
C LEU A 217 18.39 38.12 -51.26
N LEU A 218 18.43 36.89 -51.77
CA LEU A 218 19.60 36.33 -52.45
C LEU A 218 19.83 36.90 -53.86
N SER A 219 18.78 37.32 -54.55
CA SER A 219 18.91 37.97 -55.88
C SER A 219 19.39 39.43 -55.76
N SER A 220 19.19 40.05 -54.60
CA SER A 220 19.57 41.45 -54.34
C SER A 220 21.04 41.63 -53.96
N SER A 221 21.76 40.55 -53.64
CA SER A 221 23.16 40.58 -53.19
C SER A 221 24.21 40.55 -54.32
N GLY A 222 23.81 40.67 -55.58
CA GLY A 222 24.67 41.05 -56.71
C GLY A 222 25.59 39.97 -57.29
N ASP A 223 25.59 38.74 -56.75
CA ASP A 223 26.31 37.62 -57.36
C ASP A 223 25.36 36.85 -58.29
N GLY A 224 25.53 37.00 -59.60
CA GLY A 224 24.63 36.48 -60.64
C GLY A 224 24.56 34.95 -60.77
N SER A 225 24.97 34.20 -59.75
CA SER A 225 24.75 32.76 -59.67
C SER A 225 23.30 32.50 -59.26
N LYS A 226 22.52 31.88 -60.15
CA LYS A 226 21.21 31.30 -59.79
C LYS A 226 21.46 30.11 -58.88
N THR A 227 21.63 30.34 -57.58
CA THR A 227 21.60 29.26 -56.60
C THR A 227 20.16 28.80 -56.44
N ASP A 228 19.85 27.65 -57.00
CA ASP A 228 18.56 26.96 -56.83
C ASP A 228 18.53 26.32 -55.44
N VAL A 229 18.44 27.15 -54.40
CA VAL A 229 18.38 26.68 -53.01
C VAL A 229 16.93 26.30 -52.72
N SER A 230 16.65 25.00 -52.70
CA SER A 230 15.34 24.49 -52.30
C SER A 230 15.14 24.69 -50.80
N MET A 231 14.39 25.72 -50.41
CA MET A 231 13.93 25.91 -49.04
C MET A 231 12.93 24.83 -48.66
N VAL A 232 13.02 24.33 -47.42
CA VAL A 232 12.12 23.32 -46.84
C VAL A 232 11.77 22.16 -47.80
N PRO A 233 12.80 21.44 -48.31
CA PRO A 233 12.64 20.45 -49.38
C PRO A 233 11.73 19.28 -48.97
N MET A 234 11.72 18.89 -47.69
CA MET A 234 10.87 17.81 -47.19
C MET A 234 9.39 18.25 -47.13
N LEU A 235 9.11 19.48 -46.68
CA LEU A 235 7.75 20.03 -46.66
C LEU A 235 7.18 20.24 -48.06
N ARG A 236 8.01 20.68 -49.01
CA ARG A 236 7.63 20.78 -50.44
C ARG A 236 7.26 19.43 -51.01
N TYR A 237 8.06 18.41 -50.70
CA TYR A 237 7.79 17.05 -51.15
C TYR A 237 6.52 16.47 -50.53
N LEU A 238 6.34 16.60 -49.21
CA LEU A 238 5.12 16.13 -48.52
C LEU A 238 3.86 16.79 -49.04
N THR A 239 3.90 18.10 -49.31
CA THR A 239 2.75 18.84 -49.86
C THR A 239 2.34 18.32 -51.25
N SER A 240 3.32 17.92 -52.07
CA SER A 240 3.09 17.50 -53.46
C SER A 240 2.81 16.00 -53.62
N HIS A 241 3.50 15.15 -52.85
CA HIS A 241 3.47 13.69 -53.00
C HIS A 241 2.84 12.95 -51.81
N GLY A 242 2.65 13.61 -50.66
CA GLY A 242 2.14 13.01 -49.43
C GLY A 242 3.18 12.17 -48.68
N ASN A 243 2.72 11.40 -47.69
CA ASN A 243 3.58 10.52 -46.88
C ASN A 243 3.97 9.25 -47.66
N THR A 244 4.94 9.36 -48.55
CA THR A 244 5.46 8.25 -49.35
C THR A 244 6.52 7.45 -48.58
N THR A 245 7.14 6.47 -49.23
CA THR A 245 8.29 5.74 -48.69
C THR A 245 9.57 6.59 -48.77
N VAL A 246 10.50 6.36 -47.85
CA VAL A 246 11.83 6.99 -47.90
C VAL A 246 12.56 6.65 -49.21
N TYR A 247 12.34 5.44 -49.75
CA TYR A 247 12.83 5.06 -51.08
C TYR A 247 12.39 6.04 -52.18
N GLN A 248 11.09 6.35 -52.25
CA GLN A 248 10.55 7.25 -53.27
C GLN A 248 11.05 8.68 -53.10
N TRP A 249 11.27 9.11 -51.86
CA TRP A 249 11.89 10.41 -51.58
C TRP A 249 13.34 10.48 -52.06
N ARG A 250 14.16 9.46 -51.78
CA ARG A 250 15.58 9.44 -52.14
C ARG A 250 15.83 9.24 -53.64
N THR A 251 15.02 8.40 -54.29
CA THR A 251 15.24 7.99 -55.69
C THR A 251 14.37 8.74 -56.69
N GLY A 252 13.28 9.37 -56.24
CA GLY A 252 12.26 9.96 -57.11
C GLY A 252 11.34 8.94 -57.80
N GLU A 253 11.56 7.63 -57.60
CA GLU A 253 10.80 6.56 -58.25
C GLU A 253 9.90 5.79 -57.27
N VAL A 254 8.70 5.38 -57.72
CA VAL A 254 7.79 4.57 -56.90
C VAL A 254 8.30 3.12 -56.84
N PRO A 255 8.48 2.53 -55.65
CA PRO A 255 8.93 1.15 -55.52
C PRO A 255 7.85 0.17 -55.99
N THR A 256 8.26 -0.88 -56.70
CA THR A 256 7.38 -1.98 -57.15
C THR A 256 7.04 -2.96 -56.03
N VAL A 257 7.92 -3.11 -55.03
CA VAL A 257 7.70 -3.95 -53.85
C VAL A 257 8.21 -3.23 -52.62
N VAL A 258 7.42 -3.20 -51.54
CA VAL A 258 7.79 -2.65 -50.24
C VAL A 258 7.86 -3.79 -49.24
N VAL A 259 9.03 -4.00 -48.64
CA VAL A 259 9.24 -4.99 -47.57
C VAL A 259 9.31 -4.24 -46.24
N GLU A 260 8.16 -4.10 -45.57
CA GLU A 260 8.09 -3.40 -44.29
C GLU A 260 8.94 -4.12 -43.22
N PRO A 261 9.69 -3.38 -42.38
CA PRO A 261 10.29 -3.94 -41.19
C PRO A 261 9.18 -4.52 -40.30
N GLY A 262 9.26 -5.81 -39.98
CA GLY A 262 8.23 -6.50 -39.20
C GLY A 262 7.92 -5.76 -37.90
N LEU A 263 6.63 -5.59 -37.60
CA LEU A 263 6.18 -5.02 -36.34
C LEU A 263 6.83 -5.79 -35.17
N PRO A 264 7.41 -5.10 -34.17
CA PRO A 264 7.98 -5.78 -33.02
C PRO A 264 6.91 -6.63 -32.32
N GLY A 265 7.09 -7.96 -32.35
CA GLY A 265 6.20 -8.94 -31.71
C GLY A 265 5.14 -9.60 -32.60
N ALA A 266 5.19 -9.46 -33.93
CA ALA A 266 4.26 -10.11 -34.85
C ALA A 266 4.52 -11.63 -35.08
N GLY A 267 5.58 -12.19 -34.49
CA GLY A 267 5.92 -13.60 -34.61
C GLY A 267 6.31 -14.20 -33.27
N GLU A 268 5.32 -14.60 -32.48
CA GLU A 268 5.34 -15.77 -31.59
C GLU A 268 3.98 -15.88 -30.89
N PRO A 269 3.19 -16.95 -31.10
CA PRO A 269 2.08 -17.24 -30.21
C PRO A 269 2.67 -17.68 -28.87
N VAL A 270 2.63 -16.81 -27.87
CA VAL A 270 2.87 -17.22 -26.48
C VAL A 270 1.76 -18.23 -26.15
N ALA A 271 2.14 -19.51 -26.15
CA ALA A 271 1.32 -20.56 -25.56
C ALA A 271 1.01 -20.14 -24.13
N THR A 272 -0.27 -20.11 -23.79
CA THR A 272 -0.77 -20.04 -22.43
C THR A 272 -0.30 -21.28 -21.68
N GLU A 273 0.88 -21.20 -21.06
CA GLU A 273 1.21 -22.02 -19.90
C GLU A 273 1.07 -21.14 -18.67
N GLU A 274 -0.01 -21.37 -17.94
CA GLU A 274 -0.20 -20.81 -16.60
C GLU A 274 0.99 -21.24 -15.74
N PRO A 275 1.71 -20.32 -15.06
CA PRO A 275 2.69 -20.73 -14.07
C PRO A 275 1.91 -21.19 -12.82
N GLN A 276 1.61 -22.49 -12.75
CA GLN A 276 1.34 -23.17 -11.49
C GLN A 276 2.66 -23.22 -10.69
N ILE A 277 2.92 -22.19 -9.90
CA ILE A 277 3.99 -22.22 -8.91
C ILE A 277 3.41 -22.86 -7.64
N SER A 278 3.78 -24.12 -7.39
CA SER A 278 3.53 -24.80 -6.12
C SER A 278 4.34 -24.12 -5.03
N TRP A 279 3.65 -23.58 -4.03
CA TRP A 279 4.28 -23.12 -2.81
C TRP A 279 4.60 -24.34 -1.95
N GLU A 280 5.74 -24.98 -2.21
CA GLU A 280 6.35 -25.89 -1.25
C GLU A 280 6.86 -25.09 -0.04
N ASP A 281 6.39 -25.54 1.11
CA ASP A 281 6.72 -25.14 2.47
C ASP A 281 8.21 -25.36 2.78
N PRO A 282 8.95 -24.35 3.29
CA PRO A 282 10.21 -24.60 3.96
C PRO A 282 9.97 -24.68 5.47
N GLY A 283 9.76 -25.92 5.94
CA GLY A 283 9.93 -26.29 7.32
C GLY A 283 11.37 -26.13 7.82
N GLU A 284 11.47 -25.52 9.00
CA GLU A 284 12.50 -25.65 10.05
C GLU A 284 13.99 -25.65 9.68
N ALA A 285 14.67 -24.54 10.03
CA ALA A 285 15.98 -24.58 10.68
C ALA A 285 16.22 -23.35 11.58
N ALA A 286 16.11 -23.61 12.89
CA ALA A 286 16.90 -23.07 14.00
C ALA A 286 17.39 -21.59 14.03
N GLY A 287 16.89 -20.86 15.03
CA GLY A 287 17.72 -20.12 16.00
C GLY A 287 18.22 -18.73 15.60
N GLY A 288 17.53 -17.69 16.06
CA GLY A 288 18.00 -16.30 15.98
C GLY A 288 16.94 -15.31 16.46
N ASP A 289 16.92 -15.08 17.76
CA ASP A 289 16.30 -13.97 18.48
C ASP A 289 16.65 -12.61 17.85
N GLY A 290 15.64 -11.92 17.33
CA GLY A 290 15.73 -10.55 16.84
C GLY A 290 14.37 -9.87 16.94
N GLU A 291 14.19 -9.10 18.01
CA GLU A 291 13.05 -8.19 18.23
C GLU A 291 12.78 -7.34 16.97
N ILE A 292 11.57 -7.44 16.43
CA ILE A 292 11.08 -6.51 15.40
C ILE A 292 10.67 -5.23 16.13
N SER A 293 11.58 -4.26 16.12
CA SER A 293 11.37 -2.90 16.64
C SER A 293 10.34 -2.16 15.80
N TRP A 294 9.22 -1.78 16.42
CA TRP A 294 8.26 -0.83 15.86
C TRP A 294 8.72 0.58 16.22
N GLY A 295 9.71 1.06 15.47
CA GLY A 295 10.19 2.44 15.53
C GLY A 295 9.26 3.37 14.79
N ASP A 296 8.62 4.24 15.55
CA ASP A 296 7.96 5.49 15.17
C ASP A 296 8.95 6.41 14.43
N GLU A 297 8.63 6.78 13.19
CA GLU A 297 9.15 7.99 12.56
C GLU A 297 7.99 8.72 11.92
N GLY A 298 7.52 9.76 12.62
CA GLY A 298 6.81 10.86 12.03
C GLY A 298 7.71 11.58 11.04
N GLY A 299 7.20 11.75 9.82
CA GLY A 299 7.83 12.51 8.74
C GLY A 299 6.74 12.98 7.79
N GLU A 300 6.22 14.17 8.11
CA GLU A 300 5.60 15.18 7.25
C GLU A 300 5.13 14.73 5.85
N GLY A 301 3.81 14.77 5.66
CA GLY A 301 3.19 14.63 4.36
C GLY A 301 3.59 15.77 3.43
N GLN A 302 4.26 15.42 2.34
CA GLN A 302 4.36 16.23 1.15
C GLN A 302 3.49 15.57 0.07
N GLU A 303 2.32 16.16 -0.17
CA GLU A 303 1.58 15.98 -1.42
C GLU A 303 2.41 16.62 -2.54
N GLU A 304 3.18 15.81 -3.28
CA GLU A 304 3.58 16.17 -4.63
C GLU A 304 2.91 15.21 -5.60
N GLY A 305 1.99 15.77 -6.39
CA GLY A 305 1.50 15.14 -7.60
C GLY A 305 2.67 14.96 -8.56
N GLY A 306 3.32 13.79 -8.50
CA GLY A 306 4.35 13.41 -9.44
C GLY A 306 3.76 13.32 -10.84
N GLU A 307 4.05 14.33 -11.66
CA GLU A 307 4.10 14.16 -13.10
C GLU A 307 4.95 12.92 -13.38
N ILE A 308 4.37 11.98 -14.12
CA ILE A 308 5.10 10.79 -14.50
C ILE A 308 6.10 11.22 -15.57
N ASP A 309 7.37 11.34 -15.18
CA ASP A 309 8.50 11.55 -16.09
C ASP A 309 8.65 10.31 -16.97
N TRP A 310 8.16 10.42 -18.21
CA TRP A 310 8.21 9.38 -19.23
C TRP A 310 9.49 9.46 -20.10
N GLY A 311 10.60 9.92 -19.52
CA GLY A 311 11.92 9.89 -20.13
C GLY A 311 12.39 11.27 -20.57
N GLY A 312 12.76 12.09 -19.60
CA GLY A 312 13.71 13.18 -19.81
C GLY A 312 15.11 12.64 -20.12
N MET A 313 15.48 12.61 -21.39
CA MET A 313 16.90 12.66 -21.75
C MET A 313 17.35 14.10 -21.53
N ASP A 314 18.00 14.33 -20.40
CA ASP A 314 18.63 15.60 -20.04
C ASP A 314 19.67 15.98 -21.10
N THR A 315 19.39 17.05 -21.85
CA THR A 315 20.35 17.70 -22.73
C THR A 315 21.14 18.71 -21.91
N GLY A 316 22.23 18.25 -21.29
CA GLY A 316 23.02 19.09 -20.39
C GLY A 316 24.44 18.59 -20.09
N GLY A 317 25.32 18.61 -21.10
CA GLY A 317 26.73 18.95 -20.90
C GLY A 317 27.70 17.93 -20.26
N ALA A 318 28.60 17.44 -21.12
CA ALA A 318 30.02 17.16 -20.89
C ALA A 318 30.50 15.70 -20.89
N GLU A 319 31.57 15.54 -21.69
CA GLU A 319 32.58 14.47 -21.75
C GLU A 319 32.23 13.23 -22.59
N ASP A 320 32.40 13.43 -23.89
CA ASP A 320 33.02 12.54 -24.88
C ASP A 320 33.72 11.31 -24.28
N ALA A 321 33.00 10.18 -24.29
CA ALA A 321 33.58 8.86 -24.25
C ALA A 321 33.13 8.15 -25.54
N GLY A 322 33.98 8.26 -26.55
CA GLY A 322 33.81 7.68 -27.88
C GLY A 322 33.34 6.23 -27.83
N ILE A 323 32.13 6.02 -28.37
CA ILE A 323 31.73 4.72 -28.90
C ILE A 323 32.03 4.77 -30.39
N ASP A 324 33.18 4.19 -30.73
CA ASP A 324 33.67 3.95 -32.09
C ASP A 324 32.73 2.98 -32.82
N TRP A 325 31.80 3.53 -33.61
CA TRP A 325 31.11 2.77 -34.66
C TRP A 325 31.98 2.82 -35.91
N GLY A 326 33.00 1.97 -35.90
CA GLY A 326 33.97 1.86 -36.98
C GLY A 326 33.30 1.72 -38.35
N ALA A 327 33.67 2.67 -39.21
CA ALA A 327 33.68 2.59 -40.68
C ALA A 327 32.42 2.01 -41.35
N ASP A 328 31.42 2.87 -41.56
CA ASP A 328 30.57 2.76 -42.74
C ASP A 328 31.47 2.92 -43.98
N ALA A 329 31.81 1.79 -44.59
CA ALA A 329 32.37 1.77 -45.92
C ALA A 329 31.27 2.24 -46.89
N ASP A 330 31.47 3.42 -47.46
CA ASP A 330 30.83 3.85 -48.70
C ASP A 330 31.03 2.75 -49.77
N LEU A 331 30.05 1.87 -49.87
CA LEU A 331 29.88 0.97 -51.00
C LEU A 331 28.87 1.63 -51.93
N ASP A 332 29.38 2.51 -52.78
CA ASP A 332 28.75 2.88 -54.04
C ASP A 332 28.67 1.62 -54.91
N ILE A 333 27.59 0.85 -54.75
CA ILE A 333 27.23 -0.24 -55.65
C ILE A 333 26.29 0.34 -56.69
N THR A 334 26.87 0.78 -57.79
CA THR A 334 26.18 0.94 -59.07
C THR A 334 25.76 -0.46 -59.55
N VAL A 335 24.55 -0.90 -59.20
CA VAL A 335 23.92 -2.08 -59.82
C VAL A 335 23.33 -1.65 -61.16
N GLU A 336 24.11 -1.79 -62.22
CA GLU A 336 23.56 -1.90 -63.56
C GLU A 336 22.72 -3.19 -63.67
N GLY A 337 21.43 -3.04 -63.92
CA GLY A 337 20.61 -4.08 -64.57
C GLY A 337 19.94 -5.14 -63.68
N SER A 338 18.92 -4.73 -62.92
CA SER A 338 17.70 -5.54 -62.76
C SER A 338 16.53 -4.63 -62.39
N ASP A 339 15.45 -4.65 -63.17
CA ASP A 339 14.22 -3.83 -63.06
C ASP A 339 13.41 -4.00 -61.75
N SER A 340 13.97 -4.57 -60.67
CA SER A 340 13.24 -4.70 -59.41
C SER A 340 13.48 -3.50 -58.49
N ARG A 341 12.58 -2.51 -58.53
CA ARG A 341 12.52 -1.39 -57.58
C ARG A 341 11.97 -1.89 -56.25
N VAL A 342 12.83 -2.35 -55.35
CA VAL A 342 12.42 -2.93 -54.05
C VAL A 342 12.89 -2.03 -52.91
N ALA A 343 11.95 -1.50 -52.13
CA ALA A 343 12.24 -0.77 -50.90
C ALA A 343 12.38 -1.76 -49.73
N MET A 344 13.53 -1.76 -49.06
CA MET A 344 13.83 -2.66 -47.92
C MET A 344 14.43 -1.87 -46.76
N GLY A 345 14.31 -2.40 -45.53
CA GLY A 345 14.92 -1.81 -44.35
C GLY A 345 14.35 -0.41 -44.03
N THR A 346 15.20 0.58 -43.83
CA THR A 346 14.81 1.97 -43.55
C THR A 346 14.11 2.64 -44.73
N ASP A 347 14.45 2.25 -45.96
CA ASP A 347 13.87 2.80 -47.18
C ASP A 347 12.41 2.36 -47.42
N ALA A 348 11.99 1.26 -46.78
CA ALA A 348 10.61 0.78 -46.81
C ALA A 348 9.67 1.54 -45.87
N LEU A 349 10.21 2.31 -44.92
CA LEU A 349 9.42 3.10 -43.98
C LEU A 349 8.80 4.32 -44.67
N SER A 350 7.66 4.77 -44.15
CA SER A 350 7.09 6.06 -44.55
C SER A 350 7.91 7.23 -44.02
N LEU A 351 7.80 8.41 -44.65
CA LEU A 351 8.52 9.61 -44.24
C LEU A 351 8.28 9.99 -42.77
N PHE A 352 7.07 9.81 -42.24
CA PHE A 352 6.78 10.06 -40.83
C PHE A 352 7.25 8.94 -39.87
N ASP A 353 7.35 7.71 -40.36
CA ASP A 353 7.85 6.58 -39.56
C ASP A 353 9.35 6.61 -39.39
N HIS A 354 10.07 6.96 -40.46
CA HIS A 354 11.51 7.07 -40.44
C HIS A 354 11.94 8.28 -39.61
N LYS A 355 12.83 8.04 -38.63
CA LYS A 355 13.18 9.03 -37.60
C LYS A 355 13.81 10.29 -38.21
N GLU A 356 14.77 10.15 -39.11
CA GLU A 356 15.53 11.31 -39.62
C GLU A 356 14.65 12.21 -40.49
N THR A 357 13.80 11.62 -41.33
CA THR A 357 12.89 12.37 -42.20
C THR A 357 11.81 13.05 -41.37
N ARG A 358 11.29 12.40 -40.34
CA ARG A 358 10.38 13.04 -39.38
C ARG A 358 11.05 14.20 -38.65
N ASP A 359 12.28 14.01 -38.16
CA ASP A 359 13.03 15.06 -37.47
C ASP A 359 13.29 16.25 -38.42
N GLN A 360 13.57 15.97 -39.70
CA GLN A 360 13.67 16.98 -40.75
C GLN A 360 12.36 17.74 -40.96
N VAL A 361 11.21 17.04 -41.04
CA VAL A 361 9.89 17.71 -41.12
C VAL A 361 9.67 18.65 -39.93
N ILE A 362 9.96 18.19 -38.71
CA ILE A 362 9.79 19.00 -37.50
C ILE A 362 10.71 20.22 -37.54
N ASN A 363 11.95 20.07 -37.98
CA ASN A 363 12.89 21.18 -38.11
C ASN A 363 12.44 22.20 -39.17
N GLU A 364 12.01 21.74 -40.34
CA GLU A 364 11.51 22.60 -41.41
C GLU A 364 10.20 23.32 -41.02
N LEU A 365 9.32 22.67 -40.24
CA LEU A 365 8.14 23.34 -39.66
C LEU A 365 8.51 24.42 -38.66
N ARG A 366 9.53 24.18 -37.82
CA ARG A 366 10.05 25.17 -36.87
C ARG A 366 10.72 26.33 -37.58
N GLU A 367 11.46 26.06 -38.65
CA GLU A 367 12.06 27.07 -39.53
C GLU A 367 10.96 27.97 -40.12
N LEU A 368 9.91 27.36 -40.68
CA LEU A 368 8.79 28.09 -41.27
C LEU A 368 8.00 28.89 -40.22
N SER A 369 7.73 28.30 -39.05
CA SER A 369 7.07 28.99 -37.92
C SER A 369 7.91 30.17 -37.43
N GLY A 370 9.23 29.96 -37.24
CA GLY A 370 10.16 31.00 -36.82
C GLY A 370 10.25 32.15 -37.83
N PHE A 371 10.30 31.83 -39.13
CA PHE A 371 10.26 32.83 -40.19
C PHE A 371 8.98 33.67 -40.14
N LEU A 372 7.80 33.03 -40.11
CA LEU A 372 6.51 33.73 -40.10
C LEU A 372 6.32 34.57 -38.83
N ALA A 373 6.70 34.05 -37.67
CA ALA A 373 6.65 34.78 -36.40
C ALA A 373 7.55 36.03 -36.45
N GLN A 374 8.77 35.88 -36.98
CA GLN A 374 9.67 37.02 -37.17
C GLN A 374 9.09 38.04 -38.15
N ARG A 375 8.45 37.61 -39.25
CA ARG A 375 7.77 38.50 -40.21
C ARG A 375 6.64 39.29 -39.56
N LEU A 376 5.82 38.66 -38.71
CA LEU A 376 4.73 39.34 -38.00
C LEU A 376 5.26 40.46 -37.11
N VAL A 377 6.28 40.18 -36.30
CA VAL A 377 6.93 41.17 -35.43
C VAL A 377 7.49 42.34 -36.24
N GLU A 378 8.10 42.07 -37.39
CA GLU A 378 8.63 43.11 -38.28
C GLU A 378 7.53 43.97 -38.92
N MET A 379 6.36 43.40 -39.22
CA MET A 379 5.24 44.16 -39.81
C MET A 379 4.47 45.00 -38.78
N GLU A 380 4.46 44.59 -37.51
CA GLU A 380 3.79 45.30 -36.42
C GLU A 380 4.67 46.41 -35.78
N GLY A 381 5.98 46.40 -36.06
CA GLY A 381 6.94 47.35 -35.48
C GLY A 381 6.88 48.76 -36.08
N GLU A 382 6.94 49.79 -35.22
CA GLU A 382 6.81 51.22 -35.59
C GLU A 382 8.01 51.81 -36.39
N ASN A 383 9.11 51.06 -36.61
CA ASN A 383 10.33 51.55 -37.26
C ASN A 383 10.76 50.66 -38.45
N ASN A 384 9.91 50.55 -39.47
CA ASN A 384 10.14 49.67 -40.61
C ASN A 384 10.76 50.33 -41.85
N VAL A 385 11.29 51.55 -41.74
CA VAL A 385 11.77 52.36 -42.88
C VAL A 385 12.85 51.64 -43.71
N VAL A 386 13.73 50.87 -43.07
CA VAL A 386 14.79 50.09 -43.77
C VAL A 386 14.21 48.88 -44.50
N ALA A 387 13.27 48.16 -43.88
CA ALA A 387 12.59 47.06 -44.54
C ALA A 387 11.73 47.58 -45.70
N GLU A 388 10.95 48.64 -45.49
CA GLU A 388 10.13 49.31 -46.52
C GLU A 388 10.98 49.73 -47.73
N THR A 389 12.20 50.23 -47.51
CA THR A 389 13.11 50.62 -48.59
C THR A 389 13.65 49.41 -49.36
N ILE A 390 13.94 48.30 -48.66
CA ILE A 390 14.40 47.05 -49.29
C ILE A 390 13.25 46.41 -50.09
N PHE A 391 12.04 46.35 -49.53
CA PHE A 391 10.88 45.72 -50.16
C PHE A 391 10.27 46.49 -51.33
N GLN A 392 10.64 47.76 -51.59
CA GLN A 392 10.19 48.50 -52.79
C GLN A 392 10.55 47.81 -54.12
N SER A 393 11.60 46.99 -54.14
CA SER A 393 12.04 46.22 -55.30
C SER A 393 11.58 44.75 -55.29
N ALA A 394 10.83 44.35 -54.26
CA ALA A 394 10.37 42.97 -54.10
C ALA A 394 9.24 42.61 -55.09
N PRO A 395 9.09 41.31 -55.42
CA PRO A 395 7.93 40.83 -56.16
C PRO A 395 6.60 41.21 -55.49
N GLN A 396 5.55 41.33 -56.30
CA GLN A 396 4.22 41.75 -55.85
C GLN A 396 3.64 40.80 -54.79
N GLU A 397 4.04 39.52 -54.81
CA GLU A 397 3.64 38.52 -53.80
C GLU A 397 4.25 38.77 -52.41
N LEU A 398 5.30 39.59 -52.29
CA LEU A 398 5.93 40.00 -51.03
C LEU A 398 5.49 41.40 -50.58
N GLN A 399 5.10 42.28 -51.51
CA GLN A 399 4.74 43.67 -51.22
C GLN A 399 3.29 43.85 -50.75
N MET A 400 2.38 42.97 -51.20
CA MET A 400 0.94 43.14 -51.02
C MET A 400 0.34 42.15 -50.02
N ARG A 401 1.01 41.91 -48.89
CA ARG A 401 0.49 41.01 -47.85
C ARG A 401 0.09 41.73 -46.57
N SER A 402 -1.04 41.34 -46.01
CA SER A 402 -1.53 41.87 -44.73
C SER A 402 -1.00 41.06 -43.54
N VAL A 403 -1.02 41.66 -42.34
CA VAL A 403 -0.72 40.95 -41.08
C VAL A 403 -1.67 39.76 -40.90
N GLU A 404 -2.93 39.91 -41.32
CA GLU A 404 -3.95 38.85 -41.27
C GLU A 404 -3.56 37.65 -42.15
N GLU A 405 -3.06 37.88 -43.37
CA GLU A 405 -2.63 36.80 -44.28
C GLU A 405 -1.42 36.02 -43.78
N ILE A 406 -0.47 36.69 -43.12
CA ILE A 406 0.67 35.99 -42.49
C ILE A 406 0.21 35.23 -41.25
N THR A 407 -0.73 35.79 -40.47
CA THR A 407 -1.33 35.10 -39.32
C THR A 407 -2.06 33.83 -39.74
N ASP A 408 -2.80 33.88 -40.84
CA ASP A 408 -3.47 32.72 -41.44
C ASP A 408 -2.49 31.63 -41.90
N MET A 409 -1.23 32.00 -42.21
CA MET A 409 -0.17 31.04 -42.55
C MET A 409 0.50 30.39 -41.34
N VAL A 410 0.54 31.09 -40.20
CA VAL A 410 1.09 30.55 -38.95
C VAL A 410 0.22 29.43 -38.40
N ALA A 411 -1.11 29.60 -38.41
CA ALA A 411 -2.03 28.66 -37.76
C ALA A 411 -1.89 27.19 -38.28
N PRO A 412 -1.81 26.92 -39.59
CA PRO A 412 -1.57 25.57 -40.10
C PRO A 412 -0.20 24.99 -39.72
N VAL A 413 0.86 25.82 -39.71
CA VAL A 413 2.22 25.38 -39.35
C VAL A 413 2.25 24.91 -37.89
N ASP A 414 1.74 25.74 -36.98
CA ASP A 414 1.72 25.44 -35.55
C ASP A 414 0.79 24.26 -35.23
N THR A 415 -0.33 24.14 -35.95
CA THR A 415 -1.26 23.00 -35.79
C THR A 415 -0.56 21.68 -36.14
N ILE A 416 0.09 21.59 -37.29
CA ILE A 416 0.77 20.36 -37.73
C ILE A 416 1.97 20.07 -36.82
N LEU A 417 2.72 21.10 -36.42
CA LEU A 417 3.84 20.95 -35.49
C LEU A 417 3.37 20.41 -34.13
N ALA A 418 2.26 20.93 -33.59
CA ALA A 418 1.69 20.45 -32.33
C ALA A 418 1.21 18.99 -32.44
N GLN A 419 0.60 18.61 -33.57
CA GLN A 419 0.18 17.23 -33.80
C GLN A 419 1.36 16.25 -33.89
N LEU A 420 2.46 16.63 -34.56
CA LEU A 420 3.64 15.80 -34.70
C LEU A 420 4.46 15.67 -33.40
N THR A 421 4.38 16.68 -32.53
CA THR A 421 5.22 16.76 -31.32
C THR A 421 4.50 16.46 -30.02
N ASN A 422 3.19 16.18 -30.04
CA ASN A 422 2.42 15.83 -28.84
C ASN A 422 2.87 14.52 -28.19
N ASN A 423 2.58 14.36 -26.90
CA ASN A 423 2.99 13.18 -26.12
C ASN A 423 2.46 11.86 -26.69
N ARG A 424 1.23 11.85 -27.20
CA ARG A 424 0.62 10.66 -27.81
C ARG A 424 1.41 10.20 -29.03
N MET A 425 1.82 11.12 -29.90
CA MET A 425 2.59 10.81 -31.12
C MET A 425 3.98 10.29 -30.77
N ARG A 426 4.65 10.92 -29.79
CA ARG A 426 5.94 10.44 -29.26
C ARG A 426 5.83 9.01 -28.71
N GLN A 427 4.81 8.73 -27.91
CA GLN A 427 4.55 7.40 -27.37
C GLN A 427 4.29 6.37 -28.47
N LEU A 428 3.50 6.70 -29.50
CA LEU A 428 3.27 5.79 -30.64
C LEU A 428 4.57 5.46 -31.38
N TYR A 429 5.45 6.43 -31.57
CA TYR A 429 6.76 6.18 -32.17
C TYR A 429 7.65 5.32 -31.26
N MET A 430 7.64 5.54 -29.94
CA MET A 430 8.38 4.69 -28.99
C MET A 430 7.86 3.25 -28.97
N LEU A 431 6.53 3.07 -29.00
CA LEU A 431 5.87 1.76 -29.10
C LEU A 431 6.26 1.04 -30.40
N LYS A 432 6.35 1.75 -31.52
CA LYS A 432 6.74 1.19 -32.82
C LYS A 432 8.24 0.87 -32.89
N ALA A 433 9.09 1.71 -32.29
CA ALA A 433 10.54 1.59 -32.39
C ALA A 433 11.15 0.55 -31.44
N SER A 434 10.52 0.28 -30.28
CA SER A 434 11.12 -0.58 -29.25
C SER A 434 10.12 -1.57 -28.63
N PRO A 435 10.25 -2.89 -28.92
CA PRO A 435 9.48 -3.91 -28.21
C PRO A 435 9.70 -3.87 -26.69
N LYS A 436 10.94 -3.57 -26.24
CA LYS A 436 11.27 -3.44 -24.81
C LYS A 436 10.48 -2.33 -24.13
N TYR A 437 10.16 -1.26 -24.85
CA TYR A 437 9.31 -0.19 -24.32
C TYR A 437 7.88 -0.67 -24.08
N VAL A 438 7.31 -1.46 -25.01
CA VAL A 438 6.00 -2.10 -24.85
C VAL A 438 5.98 -3.01 -23.62
N ASP A 439 7.02 -3.83 -23.44
CA ASP A 439 7.16 -4.74 -22.30
C ASP A 439 7.22 -3.96 -20.98
N ARG A 440 8.07 -2.93 -20.92
CA ARG A 440 8.28 -2.12 -19.71
C ARG A 440 7.02 -1.34 -19.32
N LEU A 441 6.32 -0.77 -20.30
CA LEU A 441 5.06 -0.06 -20.08
C LEU A 441 3.95 -1.01 -19.62
N THR A 442 3.88 -2.21 -20.22
CA THR A 442 2.96 -3.27 -19.82
C THR A 442 3.22 -3.70 -18.37
N ALA A 443 4.48 -3.96 -18.03
CA ALA A 443 4.89 -4.38 -16.70
C ALA A 443 4.61 -3.29 -15.64
N ASN A 444 4.85 -2.01 -15.94
CA ASN A 444 4.54 -0.91 -15.04
C ASN A 444 3.02 -0.82 -14.74
N LEU A 445 2.19 -0.90 -15.77
CA LEU A 445 0.73 -0.88 -15.61
C LEU A 445 0.22 -2.11 -14.84
N GLN A 446 0.76 -3.29 -15.10
CA GLN A 446 0.45 -4.50 -14.33
C GLN A 446 0.91 -4.37 -12.88
N GLN A 447 2.10 -3.82 -12.64
CA GLN A 447 2.63 -3.60 -11.30
C GLN A 447 1.70 -2.72 -10.44
N LYS A 448 1.08 -1.68 -11.00
CA LYS A 448 0.09 -0.85 -10.29
C LYS A 448 -1.12 -1.67 -9.84
N LEU A 449 -1.62 -2.58 -10.68
CA LEU A 449 -2.70 -3.49 -10.32
C LEU A 449 -2.27 -4.50 -9.25
N ASP A 450 -1.10 -5.10 -9.41
CA ASP A 450 -0.54 -6.06 -8.45
C ASP A 450 -0.32 -5.41 -7.08
N GLN A 451 0.13 -4.15 -7.04
CA GLN A 451 0.26 -3.39 -5.81
C GLN A 451 -1.10 -3.17 -5.15
N ALA A 452 -2.13 -2.78 -5.91
CA ALA A 452 -3.47 -2.65 -5.38
C ALA A 452 -4.01 -3.97 -4.79
N ASP A 453 -3.80 -5.08 -5.48
CA ASP A 453 -4.26 -6.40 -5.02
C ASP A 453 -3.48 -6.89 -3.81
N LYS A 454 -2.16 -6.63 -3.74
CA LYS A 454 -1.34 -6.86 -2.53
C LYS A 454 -1.85 -6.07 -1.34
N MET A 455 -2.25 -4.82 -1.51
CA MET A 455 -2.84 -4.02 -0.43
C MET A 455 -4.17 -4.61 0.04
N LEU A 456 -5.01 -5.09 -0.87
CA LEU A 456 -6.25 -5.79 -0.51
C LEU A 456 -6.00 -7.14 0.18
N ALA A 457 -4.97 -7.88 -0.21
CA ALA A 457 -4.56 -9.10 0.49
C ALA A 457 -4.11 -8.79 1.93
N ARG A 458 -3.28 -7.75 2.12
CA ARG A 458 -2.87 -7.27 3.45
C ARG A 458 -4.07 -6.84 4.30
N LYS A 459 -5.06 -6.18 3.70
CA LYS A 459 -6.33 -5.85 4.37
C LYS A 459 -7.05 -7.10 4.90
N ARG A 460 -7.11 -8.19 4.12
CA ARG A 460 -7.76 -9.44 4.57
C ARG A 460 -7.08 -10.02 5.81
N ILE A 461 -5.74 -10.03 5.82
CA ILE A 461 -4.96 -10.48 6.98
C ILE A 461 -5.27 -9.61 8.22
N MET A 462 -5.42 -8.29 8.06
CA MET A 462 -5.81 -7.42 9.17
C MET A 462 -7.22 -7.72 9.68
N ILE A 463 -8.17 -8.04 8.79
CA ILE A 463 -9.54 -8.43 9.17
C ILE A 463 -9.52 -9.72 9.98
N GLU A 464 -8.75 -10.73 9.55
CA GLU A 464 -8.60 -12.00 10.27
C GLU A 464 -8.00 -11.78 11.66
N LYS A 465 -6.89 -11.04 11.75
CA LYS A 465 -6.26 -10.68 13.03
C LYS A 465 -7.21 -9.92 13.97
N ARG A 466 -8.05 -9.02 13.43
CA ARG A 466 -9.08 -8.33 14.21
C ARG A 466 -10.13 -9.29 14.74
N GLN A 467 -10.57 -10.25 13.93
CA GLN A 467 -11.55 -11.26 14.34
C GLN A 467 -10.99 -12.17 15.43
N GLU A 468 -9.74 -12.62 15.32
CA GLU A 468 -9.05 -13.39 16.35
C GLU A 468 -8.98 -12.62 17.68
N ALA A 469 -8.50 -11.37 17.64
CA ALA A 469 -8.43 -10.51 18.83
C ALA A 469 -9.82 -10.28 19.48
N LEU A 470 -10.87 -10.17 18.67
CA LEU A 470 -12.25 -10.05 19.16
C LEU A 470 -12.74 -11.36 19.83
N GLN A 471 -12.40 -12.52 19.26
CA GLN A 471 -12.74 -13.82 19.86
C GLN A 471 -12.02 -14.01 21.19
N ASP A 472 -10.72 -13.71 21.27
CA ASP A 472 -9.94 -13.80 22.50
C ASP A 472 -10.46 -12.86 23.58
N GLN A 473 -10.87 -11.64 23.20
CA GLN A 473 -11.55 -10.72 24.11
C GLN A 473 -12.84 -11.33 24.65
N ARG A 474 -13.71 -11.87 23.77
CA ARG A 474 -14.99 -12.49 24.16
C ARG A 474 -14.81 -13.68 25.10
N GLN A 475 -13.72 -14.44 24.96
CA GLN A 475 -13.40 -15.55 25.87
C GLN A 475 -12.83 -15.08 27.21
N THR A 476 -12.09 -13.97 27.23
CA THR A 476 -11.37 -13.47 28.41
C THR A 476 -12.25 -12.60 29.31
N GLU A 477 -13.18 -11.83 28.73
CA GLU A 477 -14.03 -10.90 29.46
C GLU A 477 -14.97 -11.58 30.48
N PRO A 478 -15.59 -12.73 30.19
CA PRO A 478 -16.31 -13.52 31.20
C PRO A 478 -15.41 -14.02 32.33
N LYS A 479 -14.16 -14.42 32.04
CA LYS A 479 -13.21 -14.89 33.07
C LYS A 479 -12.90 -13.78 34.07
N LEU A 480 -12.73 -12.54 33.59
CA LEU A 480 -12.56 -11.37 34.46
C LEU A 480 -13.75 -11.19 35.40
N GLN A 481 -14.99 -11.29 34.89
CA GLN A 481 -16.19 -11.16 35.70
C GLN A 481 -16.29 -12.23 36.79
N VAL A 482 -15.92 -13.47 36.47
CA VAL A 482 -15.87 -14.58 37.44
C VAL A 482 -14.82 -14.31 38.53
N ILE A 483 -13.62 -13.86 38.18
CA ILE A 483 -12.56 -13.54 39.15
C ILE A 483 -12.99 -12.40 40.07
N ILE A 484 -13.61 -11.34 39.53
CA ILE A 484 -14.14 -10.22 40.31
C ILE A 484 -15.21 -10.71 41.29
N LYS A 485 -16.20 -11.48 40.79
CA LYS A 485 -17.28 -12.03 41.62
C LYS A 485 -16.73 -12.88 42.77
N LYS A 486 -15.81 -13.81 42.47
CA LYS A 486 -15.19 -14.68 43.48
C LYS A 486 -14.32 -13.90 44.47
N THR A 487 -13.66 -12.83 44.04
CA THR A 487 -12.86 -11.97 44.92
C THR A 487 -13.75 -11.17 45.88
N LYS A 488 -14.90 -10.66 45.41
CA LYS A 488 -15.91 -10.01 46.26
C LYS A 488 -16.53 -10.97 47.27
N GLU A 489 -16.79 -12.21 46.85
CA GLU A 489 -17.29 -13.25 47.73
C GLU A 489 -16.27 -13.61 48.81
N LEU A 490 -15.00 -13.83 48.44
CA LEU A 490 -13.91 -14.08 49.37
C LEU A 490 -13.74 -12.95 50.38
N LYS A 491 -13.85 -11.68 49.95
CA LYS A 491 -13.84 -10.52 50.83
C LYS A 491 -14.91 -10.61 51.91
N LYS A 492 -16.16 -10.86 51.51
CA LYS A 492 -17.30 -10.95 52.42
C LYS A 492 -17.14 -12.12 53.40
N GLN A 493 -16.64 -13.26 52.90
CA GLN A 493 -16.36 -14.44 53.72
C GLN A 493 -15.25 -14.15 54.76
N MET A 494 -14.19 -13.46 54.36
CA MET A 494 -13.10 -13.02 55.24
C MET A 494 -13.58 -12.01 56.31
N GLU A 495 -14.39 -11.02 55.94
CA GLU A 495 -14.98 -10.05 56.88
C GLU A 495 -15.83 -10.78 57.94
N GLY A 496 -16.67 -11.72 57.53
CA GLY A 496 -17.47 -12.55 58.44
C GLY A 496 -16.61 -13.40 59.38
N GLU A 497 -15.55 -14.03 58.86
CA GLU A 497 -14.69 -14.89 59.66
C GLU A 497 -13.86 -14.13 60.69
N ILE A 498 -13.44 -12.89 60.38
CA ILE A 498 -12.79 -12.01 61.34
C ILE A 498 -13.81 -11.47 62.35
N SER A 499 -15.01 -11.09 61.90
CA SER A 499 -16.08 -10.55 62.75
C SER A 499 -16.47 -11.49 63.89
N LYS A 500 -16.58 -12.81 63.62
CA LYS A 500 -16.83 -13.84 64.65
C LYS A 500 -15.82 -13.82 65.81
N ARG A 501 -14.58 -13.38 65.57
CA ARG A 501 -13.52 -13.31 66.60
C ARG A 501 -13.61 -12.08 67.48
N TYR A 502 -14.44 -11.12 67.09
CA TYR A 502 -14.63 -9.85 67.77
C TYR A 502 -16.09 -9.67 68.21
N SER A 503 -16.73 -10.73 68.68
CA SER A 503 -18.11 -10.70 69.18
C SER A 503 -19.11 -10.10 68.16
N ASP A 504 -18.99 -10.54 66.90
CA ASP A 504 -19.82 -10.10 65.76
C ASP A 504 -19.74 -8.59 65.46
N ARG A 505 -18.62 -7.96 65.85
CA ARG A 505 -18.32 -6.58 65.49
C ARG A 505 -18.20 -6.44 63.96
N PRO A 506 -18.75 -5.39 63.33
CA PRO A 506 -18.62 -5.17 61.90
C PRO A 506 -17.14 -5.05 61.49
N VAL A 507 -16.72 -5.79 60.46
CA VAL A 507 -15.38 -5.71 59.88
C VAL A 507 -15.50 -5.31 58.42
N ASN A 508 -14.76 -4.27 58.01
CA ASN A 508 -14.70 -3.86 56.61
C ASN A 508 -13.26 -4.00 56.10
N ILE A 509 -13.09 -4.79 55.05
CA ILE A 509 -11.85 -4.83 54.27
C ILE A 509 -11.94 -3.69 53.26
N MET A 510 -11.03 -2.74 53.36
CA MET A 510 -11.04 -1.47 52.63
C MET A 510 -9.92 -1.40 51.59
N GLY A 511 -10.06 -0.49 50.62
CA GLY A 511 -9.08 -0.20 49.57
C GLY A 511 -9.66 -0.38 48.17
N GLU A 512 -8.79 -0.55 47.18
CA GLU A 512 -9.14 -0.72 45.75
C GLU A 512 -10.07 -1.92 45.49
N ILE A 513 -10.08 -2.90 46.38
CA ILE A 513 -11.01 -4.03 46.32
C ILE A 513 -12.50 -3.59 46.32
N ASN A 514 -12.81 -2.42 46.88
CA ASN A 514 -14.16 -1.85 46.87
C ASN A 514 -14.54 -1.20 45.52
N LEU A 515 -13.57 -0.96 44.64
CA LEU A 515 -13.76 -0.40 43.30
C LEU A 515 -13.90 -1.48 42.21
N LEU A 516 -13.80 -2.76 42.59
CA LEU A 516 -13.95 -3.90 41.69
C LEU A 516 -15.39 -4.11 41.24
#